data_AF-A0A840P9T3-F1
#
_entry.id   AF-A0A840P9T3-F1
#
_cell.length_a   1.000
_cell.length_b   1.000
_cell.length_c   1.000
_cell.angle_alpha   90.00
_cell.angle_beta   90.00
_cell.angle_gamma   90.00
#
_symmetry.space_group_name_H-M   'P 1'
#
loop_
_entity.id
_entity.type
_entity.pdbx_description
1 polymer ?
#
loop_
_entity_poly.entity_id
_entity_poly.type
_entity_poly.pdbx_seq_one_letter_code
_entity_poly.pdbx_strand_id
1 'polypeptide(L)'
;ERAAAFIEKSVSKPVVAYVAGFTAPEGKTMGHAGAIVSGSAGTAQAKKEALEKVGVRVGKTPSETARLMREILTGSAATGPAAALGMGA
;
A
#
# COMPACT_ATOMS: atom_id res chain seq x y z
N GLU A 1 6.22 -3.17 5.10
CA GLU A 1 6.52 -4.62 5.11
C GLU A 1 5.69 -5.39 6.13
N ARG A 2 5.86 -5.21 7.45
CA ARG A 2 5.01 -5.89 8.46
C ARG A 2 3.51 -5.70 8.24
N ALA A 3 3.10 -4.50 7.82
CA ALA A 3 1.71 -4.22 7.46
C ALA A 3 1.19 -5.09 6.31
N ALA A 4 2.01 -5.40 5.31
CA ALA A 4 1.62 -6.28 4.20
C ALA A 4 1.31 -7.69 4.70
N ALA A 5 2.19 -8.25 5.54
CA ALA A 5 1.99 -9.55 6.15
C ALA A 5 0.74 -9.60 7.07
N PHE A 6 0.41 -8.50 7.74
CA PHE A 6 -0.83 -8.42 8.53
C PHE A 6 -2.07 -8.34 7.64
N ILE A 7 -2.02 -7.55 6.57
CA ILE A 7 -3.13 -7.40 5.61
C ILE A 7 -3.47 -8.76 4.99
N GLU A 8 -2.45 -9.46 4.49
CA GLU A 8 -2.60 -10.80 3.90
C GLU A 8 -3.24 -11.81 4.86
N LYS A 9 -2.88 -11.77 6.15
CA LYS A 9 -3.33 -12.76 7.14
C LYS A 9 -4.67 -12.45 7.79
N SER A 10 -5.06 -11.18 7.87
CA SER A 10 -6.07 -10.75 8.85
C SER A 10 -7.06 -9.70 8.35
N VAL A 11 -6.87 -9.11 7.17
CA VAL A 11 -7.72 -8.02 6.69
C VAL A 11 -8.56 -8.47 5.49
N SER A 12 -9.88 -8.48 5.68
CA SER A 12 -10.86 -8.85 4.64
C SER A 12 -11.46 -7.65 3.90
N LYS A 13 -11.37 -6.45 4.47
CA LYS A 13 -11.84 -5.22 3.80
C LYS A 13 -10.85 -4.79 2.72
N PRO A 14 -11.31 -4.13 1.64
CA PRO A 14 -10.40 -3.60 0.64
C PRO A 14 -9.43 -2.58 1.25
N VAL A 15 -8.16 -2.67 0.87
CA VAL A 15 -7.09 -1.80 1.35
C VAL A 15 -6.41 -1.12 0.17
N VAL A 16 -6.23 0.20 0.29
CA VAL A 16 -5.31 0.99 -0.52
C VAL A 16 -4.28 1.63 0.38
N ALA A 17 -3.11 1.94 -0.16
CA ALA A 17 -2.06 2.61 0.60
C ALA A 17 -1.48 3.79 -0.16
N TYR A 18 -0.99 4.76 0.61
CA TYR A 18 -0.13 5.83 0.14
C TYR A 18 1.17 5.76 0.95
N VAL A 19 2.31 5.77 0.26
CA VAL A 19 3.62 5.82 0.92
C VAL A 19 4.28 7.13 0.54
N ALA A 20 4.45 8.04 1.49
CA ALA A 20 5.17 9.28 1.26
C ALA A 20 6.68 9.01 1.12
N GLY A 21 7.38 9.89 0.39
CA GLY A 21 8.84 9.85 0.30
C GLY A 21 9.41 9.05 -0.88
N PHE A 22 8.64 8.82 -1.96
CA PHE A 22 9.19 8.27 -3.22
C PHE A 22 10.29 9.12 -3.84
N THR A 23 10.30 10.42 -3.56
CA THR A 23 11.30 11.39 -4.02
C THR A 23 12.23 11.84 -2.88
N ALA A 24 12.19 11.17 -1.73
CA ALA A 24 13.01 11.54 -0.59
C ALA A 24 14.48 11.21 -0.90
N PRO A 25 15.41 12.17 -0.75
CA PRO A 25 16.83 11.90 -0.90
C PRO A 25 17.32 11.03 0.25
N GLU A 26 18.28 10.14 -0.05
CA GLU A 26 18.89 9.29 0.97
C GLU A 26 19.54 10.12 2.08
N GLY A 27 19.50 9.61 3.31
CA GLY A 27 20.15 10.25 4.46
C GLY A 27 19.51 11.55 4.95
N LYS A 28 18.32 11.94 4.46
CA LYS A 28 17.62 13.15 4.90
C LYS A 28 16.35 12.85 5.68
N THR A 29 16.21 13.48 6.84
CA THR A 29 14.98 13.41 7.65
C THR A 29 13.90 14.28 7.03
N MET A 30 12.78 13.67 6.62
CA MET A 30 11.63 14.38 6.05
C MET A 30 10.62 14.71 7.15
N GLY A 31 10.91 15.75 7.94
CA GLY A 31 9.99 16.37 8.91
C GLY A 31 9.73 15.56 10.19
N HIS A 32 9.14 14.37 10.10
CA HIS A 32 8.93 13.49 11.26
C HIS A 32 10.22 12.80 11.68
N ALA A 33 10.51 12.77 12.99
CA ALA A 33 11.75 12.21 13.55
C ALA A 33 12.06 10.77 13.11
N GLY A 34 11.04 9.98 12.74
CA GLY A 34 11.20 8.60 12.23
C GLY A 34 11.27 8.44 10.71
N ALA A 35 11.23 9.53 9.93
CA ALA A 35 11.27 9.51 8.47
C ALA A 35 12.71 9.61 7.93
N ILE A 36 13.59 8.71 8.37
CA ILE A 36 14.96 8.56 7.87
C ILE A 36 15.02 7.34 6.95
N VAL A 37 15.56 7.52 5.74
CA VAL A 37 15.86 6.42 4.81
C VAL A 37 17.28 5.93 5.11
N SER A 38 17.42 4.73 5.68
CA SER A 38 18.72 4.11 5.98
C SER A 38 18.87 2.80 5.21
N GLY A 39 19.71 2.78 4.17
CA GLY A 39 19.94 1.60 3.33
C GLY A 39 18.74 1.24 2.44
N SER A 40 18.67 -0.01 1.98
CA SER A 40 17.59 -0.50 1.11
C SER A 40 16.28 -0.76 1.84
N ALA A 41 16.33 -1.01 3.15
CA ALA A 41 15.17 -1.24 4.00
C ALA A 41 14.53 0.08 4.44
N GLY A 42 13.21 0.17 4.35
CA GLY A 42 12.46 1.36 4.78
C GLY A 42 12.25 2.43 3.69
N THR A 43 12.80 2.24 2.49
CA THR A 43 12.53 3.08 1.32
C THR A 43 11.04 3.03 0.95
N ALA A 44 10.53 4.09 0.34
CA ALA A 44 9.15 4.12 -0.14
C ALA A 44 8.89 3.03 -1.20
N GLN A 45 9.89 2.76 -2.04
CA GLN A 45 9.84 1.73 -3.07
C GLN A 45 9.72 0.31 -2.48
N ALA A 46 10.57 -0.06 -1.51
CA ALA A 46 10.49 -1.37 -0.87
C ALA A 46 9.14 -1.59 -0.15
N LYS A 47 8.63 -0.54 0.50
CA LYS A 47 7.30 -0.58 1.14
C LYS A 47 6.18 -0.76 0.12
N LYS A 48 6.26 -0.09 -1.03
CA LYS A 48 5.31 -0.24 -2.13
C LYS A 48 5.28 -1.68 -2.63
N GLU A 49 6.43 -2.23 -2.99
CA GLU A 49 6.54 -3.60 -3.52
C GLU A 49 6.00 -4.64 -2.53
N ALA A 50 6.28 -4.48 -1.23
CA ALA A 50 5.75 -5.37 -0.21
C ALA A 50 4.22 -5.32 -0.11
N LEU A 51 3.60 -4.14 -0.26
CA LEU A 51 2.16 -3.97 -0.22
C LEU A 51 1.48 -4.47 -1.50
N GLU A 52 2.06 -4.19 -2.67
CA GLU A 52 1.53 -4.67 -3.96
C GLU A 52 1.58 -6.20 -4.07
N LYS A 53 2.60 -6.85 -3.48
CA LYS A 53 2.68 -8.33 -3.41
C LYS A 53 1.49 -8.99 -2.73
N VAL A 54 0.84 -8.30 -1.79
CA VAL A 54 -0.35 -8.82 -1.08
C VAL A 54 -1.65 -8.23 -1.63
N GLY A 55 -1.62 -7.60 -2.81
CA GLY A 55 -2.79 -7.08 -3.51
C GLY A 55 -3.25 -5.69 -3.09
N VAL A 56 -2.48 -4.96 -2.30
CA VAL A 56 -2.79 -3.57 -1.94
C VAL A 56 -2.34 -2.65 -3.06
N ARG A 57 -3.26 -1.89 -3.65
CA ARG A 57 -2.91 -0.85 -4.64
C ARG A 57 -2.27 0.34 -3.91
N VAL A 58 -1.08 0.75 -4.34
CA VAL A 58 -0.32 1.85 -3.73
C VAL A 58 -0.31 3.07 -4.65
N GLY A 59 -0.98 4.15 -4.25
CA GLY A 59 -0.97 5.41 -4.98
C GLY A 59 0.34 6.16 -4.82
N LYS A 60 0.78 6.87 -5.87
CA LYS A 60 1.96 7.75 -5.85
C LYS A 60 1.65 9.12 -5.24
N THR A 61 0.37 9.49 -5.19
CA THR A 61 -0.11 10.73 -4.56
C THR A 61 -1.34 10.46 -3.67
N PRO A 62 -1.66 11.34 -2.72
CA PRO A 62 -2.90 11.23 -1.94
C PRO A 62 -4.15 11.20 -2.82
N SER A 63 -4.20 12.05 -3.86
CA SER A 63 -5.32 12.14 -4.80
C SER A 63 -5.49 10.85 -5.62
N GLU A 64 -4.39 10.27 -6.09
CA GLU A 64 -4.41 8.96 -6.76
C GLU A 64 -4.91 7.87 -5.81
N THR A 65 -4.46 7.87 -4.56
CA THR A 65 -4.90 6.89 -3.55
C THR A 65 -6.40 6.96 -3.31
N ALA A 66 -6.97 8.16 -3.24
CA ALA A 66 -8.41 8.36 -3.14
C ALA A 66 -9.16 7.82 -4.37
N ARG A 67 -8.63 8.06 -5.57
CA ARG A 67 -9.19 7.50 -6.81
C ARG A 67 -9.17 5.98 -6.82
N LEU A 68 -8.06 5.35 -6.41
CA LEU A 68 -7.93 3.90 -6.31
C LEU A 68 -9.00 3.30 -5.38
N MET A 69 -9.24 3.93 -4.23
CA MET A 69 -10.28 3.48 -3.30
C MET A 69 -11.67 3.62 -3.92
N ARG A 70 -11.93 4.73 -4.61
CA ARG A 70 -13.21 4.94 -5.30
C ARG A 70 -13.46 3.86 -6.34
N GLU A 71 -12.47 3.54 -7.18
CA GLU A 71 -12.56 2.48 -8.19
C GLU A 71 -12.92 1.12 -7.57
N ILE A 72 -12.27 0.78 -6.45
CA ILE A 72 -12.52 -0.46 -5.70
C ILE A 72 -13.95 -0.50 -5.13
N LEU A 73 -14.42 0.61 -4.54
CA LEU A 73 -15.74 0.68 -3.93
C LEU A 73 -16.88 0.71 -4.96
N THR A 74 -16.66 1.30 -6.14
CA THR A 74 -17.68 1.43 -7.19
C THR A 74 -17.68 0.27 -8.19
N GLY A 75 -16.89 -0.79 -7.96
CA GLY A 75 -16.94 -2.02 -8.75
C GLY A 75 -16.38 -1.90 -10.19
N SER A 76 -15.58 -0.88 -10.49
CA SER A 76 -14.90 -0.78 -11.79
C SER A 76 -13.54 -1.50 -11.70
N ALA A 77 -13.59 -2.80 -11.99
CA ALA A 77 -12.58 -3.86 -11.89
C ALA A 77 -11.08 -3.51 -11.74
N ALA A 78 -10.46 -4.03 -10.68
CA ALA A 78 -9.22 -4.82 -10.71
C ALA A 78 -8.98 -5.44 -9.32
N THR A 79 -9.55 -6.61 -9.12
CA THR A 79 -9.50 -7.42 -7.91
C THR A 79 -8.08 -7.96 -7.67
N GLY A 80 -7.39 -7.46 -6.64
CA GLY A 80 -6.30 -8.18 -5.96
C GLY A 80 -6.85 -9.30 -5.07
N PRO A 81 -6.03 -10.23 -4.56
CA PRO A 81 -6.45 -11.59 -4.19
C PRO A 81 -7.33 -11.75 -2.93
N ALA A 82 -7.98 -10.69 -2.43
CA ALA A 82 -8.88 -10.78 -1.28
C ALA A 82 -10.34 -11.18 -1.62
N ALA A 83 -10.72 -11.28 -2.90
CA ALA A 83 -12.10 -11.64 -3.29
C ALA A 83 -12.32 -13.14 -3.62
N ALA A 84 -11.37 -14.01 -3.28
CA ALA A 84 -11.48 -15.46 -3.54
C ALA A 84 -11.91 -16.29 -2.32
N LEU A 85 -12.36 -15.68 -1.22
CA LEU A 85 -13.00 -16.41 -0.12
C LEU A 85 -14.52 -16.32 -0.28
N GLY A 86 -15.06 -17.40 -0.82
CA GLY A 86 -16.42 -17.53 -1.29
C GLY A 86 -17.50 -17.30 -0.23
N MET A 87 -18.61 -16.77 -0.73
CA MET A 87 -19.94 -17.05 -0.21
C MET A 87 -20.76 -17.52 -1.40
N GLY A 88 -20.68 -18.82 -1.67
CA GLY A 88 -21.71 -19.55 -2.41
C GLY A 88 -22.66 -20.19 -1.39
N ALA A 89 -23.96 -20.13 -1.72
CA ALA A 89 -25.08 -20.90 -1.19
C ALA A 89 -25.26 -20.98 0.33
#